data_AF-A0A484L7I3-F1
#
_entry.id   AF-A0A484L7I3-F1
#
_cell.length_a   1.000
_cell.length_b   1.000
_cell.length_c   1.000
_cell.angle_alpha   90.00
_cell.angle_beta   90.00
_cell.angle_gamma   90.00
#
_symmetry.space_group_name_H-M   'P 1'
#
loop_
_entity.id
_entity.type
_entity.pdbx_description
1 polymer ?
#
loop_
_entity_poly.entity_id
_entity_poly.type
_entity_poly.pdbx_seq_one_letter_code
_entity_poly.pdbx_strand_id
1 'polypeptide(L)'
;MANLSVVAGRANAEVLQLKEENSLLMGEVSHLKEEAWVKEQELPGRARQWMEENLVEAARVLASSEERTMEGFKLLYREDHGREMITQIGSYGFMSGQKRDREATHAILADGDPHFDADSYGLAPIPDEEPAPPFPLE
;
A
#
# COMPACT_ATOMS: atom_id res chain seq x y z
N MET A 1 -69.25 26.75 0.02
CA MET A 1 -69.25 25.50 -0.76
C MET A 1 -68.27 25.56 -1.94
N ALA A 2 -68.39 26.51 -2.88
CA ALA A 2 -67.55 26.56 -4.09
C ALA A 2 -66.03 26.66 -3.84
N ASN A 3 -65.58 27.50 -2.90
CA ASN A 3 -64.14 27.64 -2.59
C ASN A 3 -63.50 26.35 -2.03
N LEU A 4 -64.25 25.54 -1.26
CA LEU A 4 -63.74 24.29 -0.70
C LEU A 4 -63.57 23.21 -1.78
N SER A 5 -64.47 23.19 -2.76
CA SER A 5 -64.38 22.25 -3.90
C SER A 5 -63.18 22.55 -4.80
N VAL A 6 -62.88 23.83 -5.03
CA VAL A 6 -61.69 24.24 -5.82
C VAL A 6 -60.39 23.87 -5.10
N VAL A 7 -60.31 24.12 -3.79
CA VAL A 7 -59.15 23.75 -2.96
C VAL A 7 -58.97 22.22 -2.94
N ALA A 8 -60.05 21.46 -2.76
CA ALA A 8 -60.00 19.99 -2.81
C ALA A 8 -59.54 19.46 -4.18
N GLY A 9 -59.99 20.09 -5.28
CA GLY A 9 -59.55 19.74 -6.63
C GLY A 9 -58.06 19.97 -6.85
N ARG A 10 -57.53 21.11 -6.41
CA ARG A 10 -56.09 21.42 -6.49
C ARG A 10 -55.25 20.46 -5.64
N ALA A 11 -55.66 20.21 -4.40
CA ALA A 11 -54.97 19.26 -3.52
C ALA A 11 -54.93 17.85 -4.12
N ASN A 12 -56.02 17.41 -4.77
CA ASN A 12 -56.06 16.08 -5.41
C ASN A 12 -55.13 16.00 -6.64
N ALA A 13 -55.00 17.09 -7.41
CA ALA A 13 -54.05 17.17 -8.53
C ALA A 13 -52.60 17.11 -8.04
N GLU A 14 -52.25 17.85 -6.98
CA GLU A 14 -50.92 17.82 -6.36
C GLU A 14 -50.58 16.41 -5.82
N VAL A 15 -51.54 15.73 -5.19
CA VAL A 15 -51.36 14.34 -4.71
C VAL A 15 -51.08 13.38 -5.86
N LEU A 16 -51.74 13.55 -7.02
CA LEU A 16 -51.49 12.71 -8.19
C LEU A 16 -50.09 12.96 -8.77
N GLN A 17 -49.70 14.23 -8.92
CA GLN A 17 -48.36 14.60 -9.38
C GLN A 17 -47.27 14.03 -8.46
N LEU A 18 -47.41 14.20 -7.14
CA LEU A 18 -46.44 13.68 -6.16
C LEU A 18 -46.34 12.15 -6.18
N LYS A 19 -47.43 11.43 -6.51
CA LYS A 19 -47.40 9.96 -6.65
C LYS A 19 -46.64 9.53 -7.89
N GLU A 20 -46.78 10.27 -8.99
CA GLU A 20 -46.05 10.02 -10.23
C GLU A 20 -44.57 10.30 -10.04
N GLU A 21 -44.21 11.46 -9.47
CA GLU A 21 -42.82 11.81 -9.14
C GLU A 21 -42.18 10.79 -8.18
N ASN A 22 -42.89 10.36 -7.13
CA ASN A 22 -42.38 9.32 -6.23
C ASN A 22 -42.14 7.99 -6.95
N SER A 23 -43.02 7.62 -7.89
CA SER A 23 -42.88 6.37 -8.63
C SER A 23 -41.66 6.40 -9.56
N LEU A 24 -41.40 7.54 -10.20
CA LEU A 24 -40.18 7.79 -10.98
C LEU A 24 -38.93 7.72 -10.11
N LEU A 25 -38.91 8.43 -8.99
CA LEU A 25 -37.78 8.43 -8.05
C LEU A 25 -37.50 7.04 -7.48
N MET A 26 -38.54 6.25 -7.18
CA MET A 26 -38.37 4.86 -6.73
C MET A 26 -37.71 3.99 -7.80
N GLY A 27 -38.03 4.22 -9.07
CA GLY A 27 -37.35 3.57 -10.20
C GLY A 27 -35.88 3.96 -10.29
N GLU A 28 -35.57 5.25 -10.23
CA GLU A 28 -34.19 5.76 -10.26
C GLU A 28 -33.36 5.24 -9.08
N VAL A 29 -33.90 5.26 -7.86
CA VAL A 29 -33.23 4.73 -6.67
C VAL A 29 -32.96 3.23 -6.81
N SER A 30 -33.88 2.47 -7.41
CA SER A 30 -33.68 1.05 -7.64
C SER A 30 -32.55 0.79 -8.65
N HIS A 31 -32.50 1.59 -9.73
CA HIS A 31 -31.43 1.51 -10.71
C HIS A 31 -30.06 1.86 -10.12
N LEU A 32 -29.98 2.96 -9.35
CA LEU A 32 -28.74 3.38 -8.70
C LEU A 32 -28.23 2.36 -7.68
N LYS A 33 -29.14 1.70 -6.96
CA LYS A 33 -28.78 0.61 -6.04
C LYS A 33 -28.18 -0.58 -6.76
N GLU A 34 -28.77 -0.98 -7.89
CA GLU A 34 -28.25 -2.07 -8.71
C GLU A 34 -26.87 -1.72 -9.27
N GLU A 35 -26.70 -0.51 -9.83
CA GLU A 35 -25.40 -0.06 -10.33
C GLU A 35 -24.33 -0.03 -9.23
N ALA A 36 -24.67 0.47 -8.05
CA ALA A 36 -23.75 0.51 -6.92
C ALA A 36 -23.33 -0.90 -6.51
N TRP A 37 -24.29 -1.83 -6.44
CA TRP A 37 -24.03 -3.22 -6.11
C TRP A 37 -23.11 -3.90 -7.14
N VAL A 38 -23.36 -3.70 -8.44
CA VAL A 38 -22.47 -4.22 -9.50
C VAL A 38 -21.06 -3.65 -9.36
N LYS A 39 -20.92 -2.33 -9.14
CA LYS A 39 -19.60 -1.69 -8.96
C LYS A 39 -18.87 -2.19 -7.72
N GLU A 40 -19.57 -2.43 -6.61
CA GLU A 40 -18.98 -2.99 -5.39
C GLU A 40 -18.40 -4.41 -5.62
N GLN A 41 -19.01 -5.18 -6.51
CA GLN A 41 -18.51 -6.51 -6.89
C GLN A 41 -17.32 -6.44 -7.86
N GLU A 42 -17.36 -5.53 -8.84
CA GLU A 42 -16.39 -5.48 -9.93
C GLU A 42 -15.11 -4.70 -9.59
N LEU A 43 -15.23 -3.56 -8.90
CA LEU A 43 -14.10 -2.65 -8.66
C LEU A 43 -12.95 -3.28 -7.85
N PRO A 44 -13.19 -4.10 -6.80
CA PRO A 44 -12.10 -4.76 -6.08
C PRO A 44 -11.27 -5.69 -6.97
N GLY A 45 -11.94 -6.45 -7.84
CA GLY A 45 -11.27 -7.33 -8.81
C GLY A 45 -10.43 -6.54 -9.81
N ARG A 46 -10.98 -5.45 -10.34
CA ARG A 46 -10.25 -4.54 -11.24
C ARG A 46 -9.06 -3.87 -10.57
N ALA A 47 -9.20 -3.46 -9.31
CA ALA A 47 -8.09 -2.88 -8.55
C ALA A 47 -6.96 -3.89 -8.33
N ARG A 48 -7.31 -5.15 -8.03
CA ARG A 48 -6.33 -6.24 -7.90
C ARG A 48 -5.60 -6.49 -9.23
N GLN A 49 -6.34 -6.66 -10.32
CA GLN A 49 -5.75 -6.89 -11.64
C GLN A 49 -4.82 -5.74 -12.04
N TRP A 50 -5.25 -4.49 -11.82
CA TRP A 50 -4.40 -3.33 -12.10
C TRP A 50 -3.10 -3.38 -11.28
N MET A 51 -3.16 -3.75 -10.00
CA MET A 51 -1.95 -3.89 -9.17
C MET A 51 -1.01 -4.97 -9.70
N GLU A 52 -1.55 -6.13 -10.10
CA GLU A 52 -0.78 -7.25 -10.69
C GLU A 52 -0.08 -6.85 -12.01
N GLU A 53 -0.74 -6.04 -12.83
CA GLU A 53 -0.19 -5.53 -14.09
C GLU A 53 0.85 -4.42 -13.88
N ASN A 54 0.88 -3.78 -12.71
CA ASN A 54 1.71 -2.59 -12.42
C ASN A 54 2.66 -2.78 -11.23
N LEU A 55 3.08 -4.02 -10.93
CA LEU A 55 3.91 -4.33 -9.75
C LEU A 55 5.20 -3.53 -9.67
N VAL A 56 5.86 -3.27 -10.80
CA VAL A 56 7.13 -2.49 -10.82
C VAL A 56 6.90 -1.03 -10.44
N GLU A 57 5.85 -0.42 -10.98
CA GLU A 57 5.44 0.95 -10.66
C GLU A 57 5.07 1.05 -9.18
N ALA A 58 4.26 0.11 -8.69
CA ALA A 58 3.84 0.06 -7.29
C ALA A 58 5.03 -0.12 -6.33
N ALA A 59 5.95 -1.03 -6.65
CA ALA A 59 7.17 -1.25 -5.87
C ALA A 59 8.03 0.02 -5.83
N ARG A 60 8.19 0.72 -6.96
CA ARG A 60 8.93 1.98 -7.02
C ARG A 60 8.30 3.07 -6.14
N VAL A 61 6.98 3.17 -6.13
CA VAL A 61 6.26 4.14 -5.29
C VAL A 61 6.40 3.79 -3.81
N LEU A 62 6.29 2.51 -3.44
CA LEU A 62 6.50 2.06 -2.06
C LEU A 62 7.95 2.30 -1.60
N ALA A 63 8.92 2.13 -2.50
CA ALA A 63 10.34 2.37 -2.22
C ALA A 63 10.79 3.84 -2.37
N SER A 64 9.86 4.80 -2.50
CA SER A 64 10.19 6.20 -2.82
C SER A 64 10.75 7.01 -1.65
N SER A 65 10.54 6.56 -0.41
CA SER A 65 11.13 7.14 0.80
C SER A 65 11.33 6.07 1.86
N GLU A 66 12.19 6.33 2.85
CA GLU A 66 12.40 5.41 3.97
C GLU A 66 11.07 5.10 4.69
N GLU A 67 10.28 6.13 5.00
CA GLU A 67 8.98 5.99 5.66
C GLU A 67 8.02 5.08 4.87
N ARG A 68 7.86 5.33 3.56
CA ARG A 68 6.99 4.52 2.69
C ARG A 68 7.50 3.10 2.52
N THR A 69 8.82 2.94 2.45
CA THR A 69 9.46 1.63 2.34
C THR A 69 9.17 0.81 3.60
N MET A 70 9.27 1.44 4.77
CA MET A 70 8.95 0.79 6.04
C MET A 70 7.48 0.42 6.16
N GLU A 71 6.57 1.28 5.72
CA GLU A 71 5.14 0.94 5.67
C GLU A 71 4.87 -0.23 4.71
N GLY A 72 5.47 -0.22 3.52
CA GLY A 72 5.37 -1.30 2.54
C GLY A 72 5.88 -2.63 3.09
N PHE A 73 7.07 -2.64 3.71
CA PHE A 73 7.61 -3.86 4.32
C PHE A 73 6.78 -4.36 5.50
N LYS A 74 6.20 -3.48 6.34
CA LYS A 74 5.29 -3.90 7.41
C LYS A 74 4.03 -4.59 6.89
N LEU A 75 3.54 -4.19 5.71
CA LEU A 75 2.42 -4.87 5.06
C LEU A 75 2.84 -6.24 4.53
N LEU A 76 3.94 -6.30 3.79
CA LEU A 76 4.44 -7.54 3.21
C LEU A 76 4.85 -8.57 4.27
N TYR A 77 5.39 -8.14 5.41
CA TYR A 77 5.80 -9.01 6.52
C TYR A 77 4.63 -9.76 7.18
N ARG A 78 3.38 -9.35 6.93
CA ARG A 78 2.18 -10.07 7.41
C ARG A 78 1.92 -11.35 6.62
N GLU A 79 2.40 -11.42 5.38
CA GLU A 79 2.28 -12.59 4.52
C GLU A 79 3.49 -13.52 4.73
N ASP A 80 3.27 -14.84 4.71
CA ASP A 80 4.33 -15.80 5.03
C ASP A 80 5.54 -15.68 4.10
N HIS A 81 5.31 -15.57 2.78
CA HIS A 81 6.38 -15.40 1.81
C HIS A 81 7.07 -14.04 1.92
N GLY A 82 6.32 -12.98 2.23
CA GLY A 82 6.89 -11.65 2.46
C GLY A 82 7.77 -11.61 3.70
N ARG A 83 7.33 -12.26 4.79
CA ARG A 83 8.13 -12.47 6.01
C ARG A 83 9.43 -13.19 5.71
N GLU A 84 9.36 -14.33 5.02
CA GLU A 84 10.53 -15.11 4.64
C GLU A 84 11.55 -14.28 3.85
N MET A 85 11.11 -13.62 2.77
CA MET A 85 12.01 -12.81 1.93
C MET A 85 12.61 -11.63 2.69
N ILE A 86 11.82 -10.89 3.47
CA ILE A 86 12.31 -9.74 4.25
C ILE A 86 13.34 -10.20 5.30
N THR A 87 13.08 -11.32 5.98
CA THR A 87 14.04 -11.90 6.91
C THR A 87 15.32 -12.32 6.20
N GLN A 88 15.25 -12.99 5.04
CA GLN A 88 16.44 -13.36 4.27
C GLN A 88 17.27 -12.14 3.82
N ILE A 89 16.63 -11.11 3.29
CA ILE A 89 17.29 -9.87 2.86
C ILE A 89 17.95 -9.16 4.05
N GLY A 90 17.21 -9.03 5.16
CA GLY A 90 17.73 -8.40 6.37
C GLY A 90 18.86 -9.19 7.01
N SER A 91 18.75 -10.51 7.06
CA SER A 91 19.80 -11.41 7.54
C SER A 91 21.05 -11.38 6.65
N TYR A 92 20.90 -11.27 5.33
CA TYR A 92 22.05 -11.08 4.43
C TYR A 92 22.76 -9.74 4.71
N GLY A 93 22.01 -8.65 4.83
CA GLY A 93 22.58 -7.33 5.18
C GLY A 93 23.29 -7.34 6.54
N PHE A 94 22.75 -8.11 7.48
CA PHE A 94 23.38 -8.35 8.78
C PHE A 94 24.67 -9.18 8.68
N MET A 95 24.62 -10.33 8.01
CA MET A 95 25.78 -11.23 7.87
C MET A 95 26.94 -10.57 7.14
N SER A 96 26.67 -9.88 6.02
CA SER A 96 27.67 -9.11 5.27
C SER A 96 28.14 -7.83 5.99
N GLY A 97 27.46 -7.44 7.06
CA GLY A 97 27.75 -6.25 7.86
C GLY A 97 28.51 -6.51 9.15
N GLN A 98 28.87 -7.77 9.45
CA GLN A 98 29.56 -8.10 10.71
C GLN A 98 30.87 -7.34 10.84
N LYS A 99 31.14 -6.90 12.07
CA LYS A 99 32.31 -6.08 12.40
C LYS A 99 33.59 -6.80 11.97
N ARG A 100 33.69 -8.09 12.30
CA ARG A 100 34.85 -8.93 11.97
C ARG A 100 35.12 -9.01 10.46
N ASP A 101 34.07 -9.15 9.65
CA ASP A 101 34.21 -9.28 8.19
C ASP A 101 34.64 -7.95 7.55
N ARG A 102 34.13 -6.82 8.09
CA ARG A 102 34.58 -5.48 7.69
C ARG A 102 36.02 -5.23 8.11
N GLU A 103 36.39 -5.55 9.35
CA GLU A 103 37.78 -5.45 9.83
C GLU A 103 38.75 -6.26 8.98
N ALA A 104 38.39 -7.50 8.63
CA ALA A 104 39.20 -8.35 7.76
C ALA A 104 39.37 -7.74 6.35
N THR A 105 38.28 -7.21 5.78
CA THR A 105 38.33 -6.54 4.47
C THR A 105 39.24 -5.31 4.50
N HIS A 106 39.11 -4.46 5.53
CA HIS A 106 39.97 -3.29 5.70
C HIS A 106 41.44 -3.67 5.92
N ALA A 107 41.72 -4.72 6.69
CA ALA A 107 43.08 -5.18 6.93
C ALA A 107 43.76 -5.69 5.64
N ILE A 108 43.05 -6.45 4.81
CA ILE A 108 43.55 -6.94 3.52
C ILE A 108 43.86 -5.75 2.58
N LEU A 109 42.97 -4.76 2.53
CA LEU A 109 43.16 -3.59 1.67
C LEU A 109 44.30 -2.68 2.16
N ALA A 110 44.43 -2.49 3.48
CA ALA A 110 45.52 -1.73 4.06
C ALA A 110 46.90 -2.38 3.84
N ASP A 111 46.96 -3.72 3.80
CA ASP A 111 48.19 -4.46 3.47
C ASP A 111 48.56 -4.32 1.98
N GLY A 112 47.55 -4.28 1.10
CA GLY A 112 47.74 -4.17 -0.35
C GLY A 112 47.96 -2.75 -0.88
N ASP A 113 47.40 -1.73 -0.22
CA ASP A 113 47.47 -0.32 -0.62
C ASP A 113 47.98 0.56 0.54
N PRO A 114 49.24 1.06 0.46
CA PRO A 114 49.82 1.91 1.50
C PRO A 114 49.10 3.26 1.70
N HIS A 115 48.26 3.67 0.77
CA HIS A 115 47.45 4.89 0.85
C HIS A 115 45.96 4.56 1.01
N PHE A 116 45.64 3.34 1.47
CA PHE A 116 44.27 2.89 1.68
C PHE A 116 43.48 3.89 2.53
N ASP A 117 42.31 4.26 2.00
CA ASP A 117 41.32 5.10 2.65
C ASP A 117 39.94 4.50 2.38
N ALA A 118 39.19 4.18 3.43
CA ALA A 118 37.93 3.46 3.31
C ALA A 118 36.85 4.25 2.56
N ASP A 119 36.82 5.57 2.76
CA ASP A 119 35.85 6.47 2.14
C ASP A 119 36.08 6.55 0.62
N SER A 120 37.35 6.62 0.19
CA SER A 120 37.73 6.62 -1.23
C SER A 120 37.32 5.35 -1.98
N TYR A 121 37.26 4.21 -1.28
CA TYR A 121 36.78 2.93 -1.81
C TYR A 121 35.26 2.74 -1.67
N GLY A 122 34.56 3.70 -1.04
CA GLY A 122 33.12 3.61 -0.80
C GLY A 122 32.72 2.49 0.16
N LEU A 123 33.62 2.09 1.07
CA LEU A 123 33.34 1.04 2.04
C LEU A 123 32.44 1.56 3.15
N ALA A 124 31.56 0.68 3.65
CA ALA A 124 30.77 0.99 4.83
C ALA A 124 31.68 1.09 6.06
N PRO A 125 31.43 2.03 6.99
CA PRO A 125 32.25 2.19 8.19
C PRO A 125 32.23 0.92 9.05
N ILE A 126 33.34 0.65 9.75
CA ILE A 126 33.41 -0.43 10.72
C ILE A 126 32.63 0.00 11.98
N PRO A 127 31.61 -0.76 12.43
CA PRO A 127 30.88 -0.43 13.64
C PRO A 127 31.73 -0.64 14.90
N ASP A 128 31.51 0.20 15.93
CA ASP A 128 32.24 0.09 17.21
C ASP A 128 31.95 -1.21 17.95
N GLU A 129 30.71 -1.71 17.87
CA GLU A 129 30.25 -2.96 18.46
C GLU A 129 29.78 -3.94 17.37
N GLU A 130 29.77 -5.24 17.69
CA GLU A 130 29.20 -6.24 16.79
C GLU A 130 27.70 -5.96 16.65
N PRO A 131 27.17 -5.77 15.42
CA PRO A 131 25.75 -5.53 15.24
C PRO A 131 24.94 -6.70 15.82
N ALA A 132 23.77 -6.40 16.38
CA ALA A 132 22.80 -7.41 16.77
C ALA A 132 22.01 -7.87 15.54
N PRO A 133 21.67 -9.16 15.43
CA PRO A 133 20.89 -9.64 14.30
C PRO A 133 19.50 -8.98 14.30
N PRO A 134 19.04 -8.47 13.15
CA PRO A 134 17.75 -7.78 13.05
C PRO A 134 16.56 -8.74 13.25
N PHE A 135 16.78 -10.04 13.09
CA PHE A 135 15.80 -11.11 13.26
C PHE A 135 16.45 -12.29 14.01
N PRO A 136 15.67 -13.17 14.67
CA PRO A 136 16.22 -14.41 15.24
C PRO A 136 16.96 -15.21 14.18
N LEU A 137 18.19 -15.63 14.51
CA LEU A 137 18.97 -16.53 13.66
C LEU A 137 18.50 -17.96 13.97
N GLU A 138 18.10 -18.72 12.94
CA GLU A 138 17.82 -20.16 13.05
C GLU A 138 19.11 -20.99 13.09
#